data_AF-A0A7C7DS71-F1
#
_entry.id   AF-A0A7C7DS71-F1
#
_cell.length_a   1.000
_cell.length_b   1.000
_cell.length_c   1.000
_cell.angle_alpha   90.00
_cell.angle_beta   90.00
_cell.angle_gamma   90.00
#
_symmetry.space_group_name_H-M   'P 1'
#
loop_
_entity.id
_entity.type
_entity.pdbx_description
1 polymer ?
#
loop_
_entity_poly.entity_id
_entity_poly.type
_entity_poly.pdbx_seq_one_letter_code
_entity_poly.pdbx_strand_id
1 'polypeptide(L)' 'MRCYLAKQGFLFVSDGISRGRAWSTYYRTRTGSLRRLKTMPVRETREAAQADLDAYAEAKRLLACEVDNP' A
#
# COMPACT_ATOMS: atom_id res chain seq x y z
N MET A 1 8.46 2.57 -6.25
CA MET A 1 7.67 1.86 -5.21
C MET A 1 6.49 1.22 -5.93
N ARG A 2 6.20 -0.08 -5.71
CA ARG A 2 5.11 -0.74 -6.44
C ARG A 2 3.77 -0.37 -5.83
N CYS A 3 2.83 0.01 -6.66
CA CYS A 3 1.43 0.17 -6.28
C CYS A 3 0.57 -0.89 -6.96
N TYR A 4 -0.66 -1.05 -6.47
CA TYR A 4 -1.63 -1.95 -7.07
C TYR A 4 -2.98 -1.28 -7.21
N LEU A 5 -3.66 -1.48 -8.34
CA LEU A 5 -5.01 -0.98 -8.54
C LEU A 5 -6.03 -1.96 -7.94
N ALA A 6 -6.77 -1.49 -6.93
CA ALA A 6 -7.90 -2.20 -6.33
C ALA A 6 -9.22 -1.47 -6.57
N LYS A 7 -10.36 -2.13 -6.29
CA LYS A 7 -11.72 -1.53 -6.41
C LYS A 7 -11.86 -0.19 -5.68
N GLN A 8 -11.18 -0.04 -4.55
CA GLN A 8 -11.22 1.14 -3.70
C GLN A 8 -10.20 2.23 -4.07
N GLY A 9 -9.29 1.95 -5.00
CA GLY A 9 -8.25 2.87 -5.46
C GLY A 9 -6.87 2.23 -5.52
N PHE A 10 -5.84 3.07 -5.56
CA PHE A 10 -4.44 2.62 -5.62
C PHE A 10 -3.93 2.26 -4.24
N LEU A 11 -3.51 1.01 -4.05
CA LEU A 11 -2.85 0.52 -2.85
C LEU A 11 -1.35 0.79 -2.94
N PHE A 12 -0.74 1.23 -1.84
CA PHE A 12 0.69 1.49 -1.76
C PHE A 12 1.18 1.43 -0.31
N VAL A 13 2.46 1.16 -0.11
CA VAL A 13 3.08 1.13 1.23
C VAL A 13 3.52 2.54 1.64
N SER A 14 3.22 2.95 2.87
CA SER A 14 3.71 4.21 3.43
C SER A 14 3.90 4.09 4.93
N ASP A 15 4.81 4.88 5.47
CA ASP A 15 5.04 5.03 6.90
C ASP A 15 4.07 6.03 7.56
N GLY A 16 3.32 6.79 6.76
CA GLY A 16 2.32 7.75 7.24
C GLY A 16 2.91 8.78 8.21
N ILE A 17 2.47 8.74 9.47
CA ILE A 17 2.98 9.63 10.55
C ILE A 17 4.12 9.01 11.36
N SER A 18 4.48 7.76 11.06
CA SER A 18 5.44 6.98 11.86
C SER A 18 6.90 7.37 11.63
N ARG A 19 7.18 8.27 10.66
CA ARG A 19 8.53 8.75 10.29
C ARG A 19 9.52 7.59 10.10
N GLY A 20 9.13 6.60 9.31
CA GLY A 20 9.94 5.42 8.98
C GLY A 20 9.98 4.32 10.04
N ARG A 21 9.36 4.49 11.22
CA ARG A 21 9.36 3.48 12.29
C ARG A 21 8.37 2.34 12.07
N ALA A 22 7.33 2.57 11.29
CA ALA A 22 6.26 1.61 11.07
C ALA A 22 5.62 1.86 9.70
N TRP A 23 5.54 0.82 8.90
CA TRP A 23 5.08 0.80 7.53
C TRP A 23 3.79 0.00 7.41
N SER A 24 2.84 0.51 6.65
CA SER A 24 1.58 -0.18 6.41
C SER A 24 1.05 0.11 5.01
N THR A 25 0.05 -0.64 4.60
CA THR A 25 -0.61 -0.43 3.31
C THR A 25 -1.68 0.65 3.44
N TYR A 26 -1.60 1.65 2.58
CA TYR A 26 -2.58 2.70 2.40
C TYR A 26 -3.20 2.62 1.02
N TYR A 27 -4.33 3.31 0.85
CA TYR A 27 -4.96 3.50 -0.42
C TYR A 27 -5.54 4.89 -0.57
N ARG A 28 -5.51 5.40 -1.80
CA ARG A 28 -6.13 6.67 -2.15
C ARG A 28 -7.47 6.41 -2.83
N THR A 29 -8.55 6.90 -2.24
CA THR A 29 -9.89 6.78 -2.86
C THR A 29 -9.95 7.61 -4.14
N ARG A 30 -10.94 7.34 -4.99
CA ARG A 30 -11.22 8.15 -6.18
C ARG A 30 -11.42 9.64 -5.89
N THR A 31 -11.90 9.97 -4.69
CA THR A 31 -12.10 11.35 -4.21
C THR A 31 -10.83 11.98 -3.63
N GLY A 32 -9.69 11.29 -3.69
CA GLY A 32 -8.39 11.79 -3.24
C GLY A 32 -8.08 11.55 -1.76
N SER A 33 -9.03 11.03 -0.97
CA SER A 33 -8.84 10.75 0.45
C SER A 33 -7.88 9.58 0.68
N LEU A 34 -6.91 9.78 1.57
CA LEU A 34 -5.97 8.74 1.98
C LEU A 34 -6.58 7.90 3.12
N ARG A 35 -6.54 6.57 2.99
CA ARG A 35 -7.04 5.64 4.01
C ARG A 35 -6.09 4.46 4.20
N ARG A 36 -6.00 3.93 5.43
CA ARG A 36 -5.23 2.71 5.72
C ARG A 36 -6.04 1.47 5.37
N LEU A 37 -5.41 0.49 4.73
CA LEU A 37 -6.02 -0.82 4.50
C LEU A 37 -5.95 -1.64 5.79
N LYS A 38 -7.05 -1.67 6.56
CA LYS A 38 -7.09 -2.25 7.91
C LYS A 38 -6.79 -3.76 7.97
N THR A 39 -6.94 -4.49 6.87
CA THR A 39 -6.68 -5.93 6.80
C THR A 39 -5.19 -6.25 6.71
N MET A 40 -4.34 -5.26 6.45
CA MET A 40 -2.90 -5.45 6.34
C MET A 40 -2.21 -5.16 7.67
N PRO A 41 -1.22 -5.98 8.06
CA PRO A 41 -0.43 -5.72 9.26
C PRO A 41 0.40 -4.45 9.10
N VAL A 42 0.82 -3.92 10.24
CA VAL A 42 1.85 -2.87 10.32
C VAL A 42 3.19 -3.58 10.52
N ARG A 43 4.20 -3.24 9.73
CA ARG A 43 5.55 -3.81 9.79
C ARG A 43 6.58 -2.76 10.17
N GLU A 44 7.69 -3.19 10.72
CA GLU A 44 8.79 -2.28 11.09
C GLU A 44 9.59 -1.81 9.87
N THR A 45 9.62 -2.62 8.80
CA THR A 45 10.33 -2.30 7.56
C THR A 45 9.36 -2.12 6.40
N ARG A 46 9.76 -1.26 5.45
CA ARG A 46 9.01 -1.01 4.22
C ARG A 46 8.92 -2.27 3.38
N GLU A 47 10.02 -3.01 3.30
CA GLU A 47 10.18 -4.20 2.48
C GLU A 47 9.25 -5.31 2.96
N ALA A 48 9.10 -5.50 4.27
CA ALA A 48 8.15 -6.46 4.82
C ALA A 48 6.70 -6.07 4.51
N ALA A 49 6.35 -4.78 4.68
CA ALA A 49 5.01 -4.29 4.32
C ALA A 49 4.73 -4.40 2.81
N GLN A 50 5.76 -4.24 1.98
CA GLN A 50 5.65 -4.42 0.53
C GLN A 50 5.45 -5.89 0.17
N ALA A 51 6.19 -6.81 0.79
CA ALA A 51 5.99 -8.24 0.57
C ALA A 51 4.56 -8.69 0.94
N ASP A 52 4.02 -8.18 2.05
CA ASP A 52 2.62 -8.44 2.40
C ASP A 52 1.66 -7.89 1.33
N LEU A 53 1.91 -6.66 0.84
CA LEU A 53 1.08 -6.05 -0.20
C LEU A 53 1.15 -6.82 -1.52
N ASP A 54 2.34 -7.29 -1.92
CA ASP A 54 2.57 -8.08 -3.13
C ASP A 54 1.81 -9.41 -3.02
N ALA A 55 1.88 -10.09 -1.88
CA ALA A 55 1.12 -11.33 -1.62
C ALA A 55 -0.40 -11.08 -1.62
N TYR A 56 -0.85 -9.98 -1.02
CA TYR A 56 -2.27 -9.59 -1.05
C TYR A 56 -2.74 -9.30 -2.49
N ALA A 57 -1.91 -8.61 -3.27
CA ALA A 57 -2.19 -8.30 -4.66
C ALA A 57 -2.26 -9.56 -5.52
N GLU A 58 -1.37 -10.52 -5.32
CA GLU A 58 -1.40 -11.82 -5.99
C GLU A 58 -2.68 -12.59 -5.66
N ALA A 59 -3.01 -12.71 -4.37
CA ALA A 59 -4.23 -13.40 -3.91
C ALA A 59 -5.51 -12.76 -4.45
N LYS A 60 -5.51 -11.43 -4.66
CA LYS A 60 -6.64 -10.67 -5.20
C LYS A 60 -6.57 -10.43 -6.72
N ARG A 61 -5.52 -10.91 -7.39
CA ARG A 61 -5.20 -10.67 -8.82
C ARG A 61 -5.29 -9.18 -9.19
N LEU A 62 -4.68 -8.32 -8.38
CA LEU A 62 -4.64 -6.88 -8.63
C LEU A 62 -3.63 -6.55 -9.72
N LEU A 63 -3.92 -5.51 -10.50
CA LEU A 63 -3.01 -5.01 -11.51
C LEU A 63 -1.93 -4.16 -10.85
N ALA A 64 -0.67 -4.51 -11.10
CA ALA A 64 0.46 -3.68 -10.68
C ALA A 64 0.42 -2.33 -11.41
N CYS A 65 0.82 -1.29 -10.71
CA CYS A 65 1.07 0.02 -11.27
C CYS A 65 2.43 0.53 -10.78
N GLU A 66 3.06 1.35 -11.60
CA GLU A 66 4.22 2.12 -11.22
C GLU A 66 3.75 3.53 -10.91
N VAL A 67 3.94 3.96 -9.66
CA VAL A 67 3.91 5.40 -9.36
C VAL A 67 5.33 5.90 -9.51
N ASP A 68 5.55 6.72 -10.53
CA ASP A 68 6.69 7.63 -10.57
C ASP A 68 6.49 8.62 -9.42
N ASN A 69 7.36 8.56 -8.42
CA ASN A 69 7.41 9.59 -7.40
C ASN A 69 8.36 10.67 -7.92
N PRO A 70 7.89 11.85 -8.35
CA PRO A 70 8.79 12.97 -8.60
C PRO A 70 9.56 13.36 -7.33
#